data_AF-H6UFS5-F1
#
_entry.id   AF-H6UFS5-F1
#
_cell.length_a   1.000
_cell.length_b   1.000
_cell.length_c   1.000
_cell.angle_alpha   90.00
_cell.angle_beta   90.00
_cell.angle_gamma   90.00
#
_symmetry.space_group_name_H-M   'P 1'
#
loop_
_entity.id
_entity.type
_entity.pdbx_description
1 polymer ?
#
loop_
_entity_poly.entity_id
_entity_poly.type
_entity_poly.pdbx_seq_one_letter_code
_entity_poly.pdbx_strand_id
1 'polypeptide(L)'
;LALLLLTYGRWQYPLALGLLLGVSWCSLVCLSRIYMGMHSILDVIAGFLYAILILIVFHPALEIIDTFNLTYKYAPLIIISLHLAMGIFSFTLDTWSTSRGDTAQILGSGAGIACGSHVNYMLGLMVEPPPDALPFSPAPITVTLLGTAMLRFLIGVIVLLLLRAAMKKISIPLACKVFGIPCDDIRKARQRMEVE
;
A
#
# COMPACT_ATOMS: atom_id res chain seq x y z
N LEU A 1 4.40 14.41 -1.32
CA LEU A 1 4.89 14.81 -2.65
C LEU A 1 4.25 14.01 -3.79
N ALA A 2 4.35 12.68 -3.79
CA ALA A 2 3.77 11.82 -4.84
C ALA A 2 2.28 12.13 -5.15
N LEU A 3 1.44 12.23 -4.10
CA LEU A 3 0.02 12.56 -4.27
C LEU A 3 -0.17 13.87 -5.05
N LEU A 4 0.57 14.93 -4.69
CA LEU A 4 0.50 16.22 -5.37
C LEU A 4 0.84 16.11 -6.86
N LEU A 5 1.88 15.35 -7.19
CA LEU A 5 2.33 15.14 -8.58
C LEU A 5 1.27 14.38 -9.39
N LEU A 6 0.65 13.36 -8.81
CA LEU A 6 -0.36 12.53 -9.48
C LEU A 6 -1.72 13.22 -9.62
N THR A 7 -2.04 14.18 -8.74
CA THR A 7 -3.31 14.92 -8.80
C THR A 7 -3.20 16.25 -9.53
N TYR A 8 -1.98 16.76 -9.75
CA TYR A 8 -1.77 18.02 -10.46
C TYR A 8 -2.29 17.93 -11.90
N GLY A 9 -3.06 18.93 -12.33
CA GLY A 9 -3.73 18.91 -13.64
C GLY A 9 -4.95 17.99 -13.73
N ARG A 10 -5.16 17.06 -12.78
CA ARG A 10 -6.36 16.20 -12.72
C ARG A 10 -7.45 16.75 -11.82
N TRP A 11 -7.10 17.45 -10.75
CA TRP A 11 -8.05 18.02 -9.80
C TRP A 11 -7.88 19.54 -9.66
N GLN A 12 -8.99 20.26 -9.46
CA GLN A 12 -9.01 21.70 -9.26
C GLN A 12 -8.71 22.04 -7.79
N TYR A 13 -7.51 22.56 -7.52
CA TYR A 13 -7.15 23.17 -6.24
C TYR A 13 -5.99 24.17 -6.43
N PRO A 14 -5.83 25.16 -5.54
CA PRO A 14 -4.70 26.08 -5.61
C PRO A 14 -3.37 25.33 -5.44
N LEU A 15 -2.46 25.43 -6.41
CA LEU A 15 -1.16 24.76 -6.36
C LEU A 15 -0.38 25.10 -5.10
N ALA A 16 -0.43 26.37 -4.65
CA ALA A 16 0.23 26.82 -3.43
C ALA A 16 -0.25 26.04 -2.19
N LEU A 17 -1.55 25.75 -2.09
CA LEU A 17 -2.12 24.96 -1.00
C LEU A 17 -1.65 23.49 -1.10
N GLY A 18 -1.66 22.93 -2.30
CA GLY A 18 -1.16 21.57 -2.53
C GLY A 18 0.33 21.41 -2.16
N LEU A 19 1.16 22.38 -2.54
CA LEU A 19 2.58 22.43 -2.16
C LEU A 19 2.76 22.59 -0.66
N LEU A 20 2.02 23.51 -0.03
CA LEU A 20 2.07 23.70 1.42
C LEU A 20 1.76 22.40 2.15
N LEU A 21 0.62 21.77 1.86
CA LEU A 21 0.22 20.50 2.48
C LEU A 21 1.24 19.39 2.19
N GLY A 22 1.70 19.29 0.94
CA GLY A 22 2.67 18.30 0.51
C GLY A 22 3.99 18.43 1.27
N VAL A 23 4.54 19.64 1.38
CA VAL A 23 5.79 19.94 2.09
C VAL A 23 5.59 19.76 3.59
N SER A 24 4.53 20.33 4.18
CA SER A 24 4.24 20.18 5.61
C SER A 24 4.13 18.72 6.02
N TRP A 25 3.42 17.89 5.24
CA TRP A 25 3.31 16.47 5.50
C TRP A 25 4.65 15.74 5.37
N CYS A 26 5.42 15.99 4.30
CA CYS A 26 6.72 15.35 4.11
C CYS A 26 7.70 15.74 5.24
N SER A 27 7.75 17.02 5.60
CA SER A 27 8.56 17.53 6.71
C SER A 27 8.14 16.90 8.04
N LEU A 28 6.83 16.82 8.32
CA LEU A 28 6.31 16.21 9.56
C LEU A 28 6.72 14.73 9.67
N VAL A 29 6.60 13.95 8.60
CA VAL A 29 7.04 12.54 8.57
C VAL A 29 8.55 12.43 8.77
N CYS A 30 9.35 13.24 8.07
CA CYS A 30 10.82 13.20 8.19
C CYS A 30 11.29 13.59 9.60
N LEU A 31 10.76 14.69 10.14
CA LEU A 31 11.09 15.18 11.47
C LEU A 31 10.64 14.19 12.56
N SER A 32 9.51 13.50 12.38
CA SER A 32 9.07 12.46 13.32
C SER A 32 10.10 11.32 13.46
N ARG A 33 10.77 10.93 12.37
CA ARG A 33 11.79 9.86 12.39
C ARG A 33 13.07 10.28 13.10
N ILE A 34 13.48 11.54 12.91
CA ILE A 34 14.61 12.14 13.62
C ILE A 34 14.27 12.29 15.10
N TYR A 35 13.08 12.80 15.41
CA TYR A 35 12.60 13.01 16.78
C TYR A 35 12.55 11.72 17.59
N MET A 36 12.05 10.62 16.99
CA MET A 36 12.04 9.30 17.63
C MET A 36 13.41 8.62 17.69
N GLY A 37 14.48 9.25 17.17
CA GLY A 37 15.84 8.71 17.17
C GLY A 37 16.03 7.48 16.28
N MET A 38 15.09 7.22 15.36
CA MET A 38 15.08 6.01 14.53
C MET A 38 15.95 6.12 13.27
N HIS A 39 16.20 7.35 12.79
CA HIS A 39 16.94 7.64 11.57
C HIS A 39 17.83 8.87 11.79
N SER A 40 19.03 8.85 11.21
CA SER A 40 19.90 10.01 11.16
C SER A 40 19.41 11.03 10.12
N ILE A 41 19.94 12.26 10.16
CA ILE A 41 19.65 13.27 9.14
C ILE A 41 20.06 12.77 7.75
N LEU A 42 21.18 12.03 7.66
CA LEU A 42 21.67 11.48 6.40
C LEU A 42 20.70 10.42 5.83
N ASP A 43 20.16 9.56 6.69
CA ASP A 43 19.17 8.53 6.27
C ASP A 43 17.91 9.19 5.71
N VAL A 44 17.46 10.28 6.33
CA VAL A 44 16.30 11.05 5.85
C VAL A 44 16.58 11.70 4.50
N ILE A 45 17.75 12.32 4.32
CA ILE A 45 18.15 12.93 3.03
C ILE A 45 18.23 11.85 1.94
N ALA A 46 18.90 10.74 2.22
CA ALA A 46 19.02 9.63 1.28
C ALA A 46 17.64 9.04 0.92
N GLY A 47 16.78 8.79 1.91
CA GLY A 47 15.42 8.30 1.68
C GLY A 47 14.58 9.25 0.84
N PHE A 48 14.68 10.56 1.07
CA PHE A 48 13.99 11.57 0.25
C PHE A 48 14.49 11.57 -1.20
N LEU A 49 15.80 11.50 -1.42
CA LEU A 49 16.39 11.42 -2.76
C LEU A 49 15.99 10.13 -3.49
N TYR A 50 15.99 8.99 -2.80
CA TYR A 50 15.49 7.73 -3.38
C TYR A 50 14.01 7.80 -3.74
N ALA A 51 13.17 8.42 -2.90
CA ALA A 51 11.76 8.60 -3.22
C ALA A 51 11.56 9.45 -4.49
N ILE A 52 12.34 10.52 -4.67
CA ILE A 52 12.33 11.32 -5.90
C ILE A 52 12.80 10.49 -7.09
N LEU A 53 13.90 9.76 -6.96
CA LEU A 53 14.44 8.91 -8.02
C LEU A 53 13.42 7.86 -8.47
N ILE A 54 12.80 7.16 -7.52
CA ILE A 54 11.75 6.17 -7.79
C ILE A 54 10.59 6.84 -8.53
N LEU A 55 10.13 8.02 -8.07
CA LEU A 55 9.07 8.75 -8.76
C LEU A 55 9.46 9.09 -10.19
N ILE A 56 10.65 9.64 -10.44
CA ILE A 56 11.11 10.00 -11.79
C ILE A 56 11.16 8.77 -12.71
N VAL A 57 11.71 7.67 -12.21
CA VAL A 57 11.87 6.42 -12.99
C VAL A 57 10.54 5.78 -13.29
N PHE A 58 9.63 5.71 -12.31
CA PHE A 58 8.35 5.01 -12.48
C PHE A 58 7.26 5.87 -13.09
N HIS A 59 7.33 7.21 -12.99
CA HIS A 59 6.33 8.13 -13.53
C HIS A 59 5.91 7.82 -14.98
N PRO A 60 6.83 7.67 -15.96
CA PRO A 60 6.44 7.37 -17.34
C PRO A 60 5.79 5.98 -17.50
N ALA A 61 6.00 5.06 -16.56
CA ALA A 61 5.45 3.71 -16.60
C ALA A 61 4.13 3.55 -15.82
N LEU A 62 3.72 4.55 -15.03
CA LEU A 62 2.56 4.41 -14.12
C LEU A 62 1.28 4.05 -14.86
N GLU A 63 0.98 4.73 -15.97
CA GLU A 63 -0.23 4.48 -16.76
C GLU A 63 -0.22 3.09 -17.40
N ILE A 64 0.94 2.63 -17.87
CA ILE A 64 1.12 1.29 -18.45
C ILE A 64 0.89 0.23 -17.38
N ILE A 65 1.47 0.41 -16.19
CA ILE A 65 1.31 -0.51 -15.06
C ILE A 65 -0.14 -0.55 -14.60
N ASP A 66 -0.80 0.61 -14.48
CA ASP A 66 -2.20 0.71 -14.04
C ASP A 66 -3.14 0.04 -15.04
N THR A 67 -3.00 0.36 -16.33
CA THR A 67 -3.78 -0.26 -17.42
C THR A 67 -3.58 -1.78 -17.43
N PHE A 68 -2.34 -2.25 -17.29
CA PHE A 68 -2.05 -3.68 -17.20
C PHE A 68 -2.75 -4.33 -15.99
N ASN A 69 -2.62 -3.71 -14.81
CA ASN A 69 -3.22 -4.23 -13.57
C ASN A 69 -4.75 -4.32 -13.68
N LEU A 70 -5.39 -3.33 -14.30
CA LEU A 70 -6.85 -3.28 -14.43
C LEU A 70 -7.39 -4.21 -15.52
N THR A 71 -6.77 -4.24 -16.69
CA THR A 71 -7.40 -4.82 -17.89
C THR A 71 -6.92 -6.23 -18.23
N TYR A 72 -5.71 -6.62 -17.83
CA TYR A 72 -5.14 -7.88 -18.26
C TYR A 72 -5.69 -9.07 -17.46
N LYS A 73 -6.23 -10.07 -18.16
CA LYS A 73 -6.92 -11.24 -17.56
C LYS A 73 -6.12 -11.96 -16.47
N TYR A 74 -4.79 -12.05 -16.62
CA TYR A 74 -3.92 -12.73 -15.67
C TYR A 74 -3.16 -11.78 -14.74
N ALA A 75 -3.52 -10.48 -14.73
CA ALA A 75 -2.89 -9.49 -13.86
C ALA A 75 -2.90 -9.90 -12.37
N PRO A 76 -4.00 -10.40 -11.78
CA PRO A 76 -4.00 -10.77 -10.36
C PRO A 76 -2.94 -11.83 -10.01
N LEU A 77 -2.75 -12.83 -10.88
CA LEU A 77 -1.75 -13.87 -10.67
C LEU A 77 -0.33 -13.28 -10.70
N ILE A 78 -0.06 -12.40 -11.66
CA ILE A 78 1.24 -11.74 -11.83
C ILE A 78 1.51 -10.80 -10.66
N ILE A 79 0.53 -9.99 -10.25
CA ILE A 79 0.60 -9.09 -9.10
C ILE A 79 0.96 -9.87 -7.84
N ILE A 80 0.21 -10.93 -7.52
CA ILE A 80 0.45 -11.76 -6.32
C ILE A 80 1.84 -12.39 -6.38
N SER A 81 2.20 -12.99 -7.52
CA SER A 81 3.49 -13.66 -7.69
C SER A 81 4.67 -12.70 -7.55
N LEU A 82 4.57 -11.51 -8.15
CA LEU A 82 5.60 -10.47 -8.08
C LEU A 82 5.78 -9.95 -6.65
N HIS A 83 4.69 -9.60 -5.96
CA HIS A 83 4.77 -9.11 -4.58
C HIS A 83 5.26 -10.18 -3.61
N LEU A 84 4.87 -11.44 -3.81
CA LEU A 84 5.38 -12.56 -3.03
C LEU A 84 6.89 -12.76 -3.27
N ALA A 85 7.33 -12.75 -4.53
CA ALA A 85 8.75 -12.86 -4.87
C ALA A 85 9.56 -11.72 -4.25
N MET A 86 9.11 -10.46 -4.37
CA MET A 86 9.75 -9.31 -3.72
C MET A 86 9.80 -9.47 -2.19
N GLY A 87 8.74 -10.01 -1.58
CA GLY A 87 8.73 -10.32 -0.15
C GLY A 87 9.83 -11.32 0.21
N ILE A 88 9.87 -12.46 -0.49
CA ILE A 88 10.88 -13.50 -0.27
C ILE A 88 12.29 -12.95 -0.42
N PHE A 89 12.59 -12.20 -1.49
CA PHE A 89 13.91 -11.59 -1.70
C PHE A 89 14.26 -10.50 -0.68
N SER A 90 13.26 -9.80 -0.14
CA SER A 90 13.47 -8.82 0.94
C SER A 90 13.78 -9.50 2.28
N PHE A 91 13.40 -10.78 2.43
CA PHE A 91 13.55 -11.56 3.65
C PHE A 91 14.79 -12.47 3.69
N THR A 92 15.61 -12.48 2.63
CA THR A 92 16.91 -13.20 2.62
C THR A 92 18.00 -12.51 3.46
N LEU A 93 17.69 -11.38 4.12
CA LEU A 93 18.60 -10.74 5.08
C LEU A 93 18.52 -11.47 6.44
N ASP A 94 19.66 -11.97 6.92
CA ASP A 94 19.81 -12.98 7.99
C ASP A 94 19.28 -12.61 9.39
N THR A 95 18.72 -11.41 9.58
CA THR A 95 18.21 -10.97 10.88
C THR A 95 16.77 -10.47 10.80
N TRP A 96 15.95 -10.91 11.75
CA TRP A 96 14.63 -10.35 11.96
C TRP A 96 14.72 -8.86 12.28
N SER A 97 13.84 -8.06 11.68
CA SER A 97 13.71 -6.62 12.00
C SER A 97 12.27 -6.16 11.80
N THR A 98 11.88 -5.11 12.51
CA THR A 98 10.58 -4.44 12.33
C THR A 98 10.35 -4.00 10.88
N SER A 99 11.42 -3.62 10.16
CA SER A 99 11.39 -3.26 8.75
C SER A 99 10.91 -4.40 7.83
N ARG A 100 11.21 -5.66 8.17
CA ARG A 100 10.72 -6.83 7.41
C ARG A 100 9.20 -6.96 7.51
N GLY A 101 8.65 -6.84 8.72
CA GLY A 101 7.20 -6.86 8.93
C GLY A 101 6.48 -5.73 8.18
N ASP A 102 7.04 -4.52 8.24
CA ASP A 102 6.51 -3.36 7.53
C ASP A 102 6.53 -3.58 5.99
N THR A 103 7.62 -4.16 5.47
CA THR A 103 7.76 -4.50 4.04
C THR A 103 6.74 -5.53 3.61
N ALA A 104 6.55 -6.62 4.39
CA ALA A 104 5.53 -7.63 4.13
C ALA A 104 4.13 -7.00 4.05
N GLN A 105 3.83 -6.10 4.98
CA GLN A 105 2.54 -5.43 5.05
C GLN A 105 2.32 -4.49 3.87
N ILE A 106 3.32 -3.72 3.47
CA ILE A 106 3.24 -2.84 2.29
C ILE A 106 3.02 -3.67 1.03
N LEU A 107 3.81 -4.73 0.82
CA LEU A 107 3.71 -5.60 -0.36
C LEU A 107 2.35 -6.32 -0.43
N GLY A 108 1.91 -6.90 0.69
CA GLY A 108 0.62 -7.58 0.77
C GLY A 108 -0.56 -6.62 0.53
N SER A 109 -0.47 -5.41 1.10
CA SER A 109 -1.51 -4.38 0.91
C SER A 109 -1.55 -3.87 -0.53
N GLY A 110 -0.37 -3.64 -1.15
CA GLY A 110 -0.25 -3.27 -2.56
C GLY A 110 -0.86 -4.31 -3.49
N ALA A 111 -0.53 -5.59 -3.30
CA ALA A 111 -1.11 -6.68 -4.06
C ALA A 111 -2.64 -6.76 -3.90
N GLY A 112 -3.13 -6.61 -2.67
CA GLY A 112 -4.57 -6.61 -2.37
C GLY A 112 -5.32 -5.45 -3.02
N ILE A 113 -4.76 -4.23 -2.98
CA ILE A 113 -5.33 -3.05 -3.62
C ILE A 113 -5.39 -3.23 -5.14
N ALA A 114 -4.31 -3.70 -5.77
CA ALA A 114 -4.26 -3.90 -7.21
C ALA A 114 -5.21 -5.01 -7.68
N CYS A 115 -5.26 -6.15 -6.97
CA CYS A 115 -6.21 -7.23 -7.28
C CYS A 115 -7.66 -6.80 -7.05
N GLY A 116 -7.94 -6.06 -5.96
CA GLY A 116 -9.27 -5.51 -5.70
C GLY A 116 -9.71 -4.52 -6.77
N SER A 117 -8.78 -3.71 -7.27
CA SER A 117 -9.03 -2.76 -8.37
C SER A 117 -9.34 -3.50 -9.67
N HIS A 118 -8.59 -4.55 -10.00
CA HIS A 118 -8.88 -5.43 -11.14
C HIS A 118 -10.28 -6.04 -11.05
N VAL A 119 -10.67 -6.57 -9.89
CA VAL A 119 -12.00 -7.14 -9.69
C VAL A 119 -13.09 -6.07 -9.83
N ASN A 120 -12.90 -4.88 -9.25
CA ASN A 120 -13.85 -3.78 -9.40
C ASN A 120 -14.00 -3.35 -10.86
N TYR A 121 -12.90 -3.31 -11.62
CA TYR A 121 -12.91 -3.05 -13.05
C TYR A 121 -13.70 -4.13 -13.82
N MET A 122 -13.46 -5.41 -13.53
CA MET A 122 -14.18 -6.54 -14.14
C MET A 122 -15.67 -6.58 -13.81
N LEU A 123 -16.06 -6.09 -12.63
CA LEU A 123 -17.46 -5.94 -12.23
C LEU A 123 -18.12 -4.65 -12.78
N GLY A 124 -17.39 -3.83 -13.55
CA GLY A 124 -17.90 -2.56 -14.08
C GLY A 124 -18.14 -1.48 -13.00
N LEU A 125 -17.53 -1.62 -11.82
CA LEU A 125 -17.66 -0.68 -10.71
C LEU A 125 -16.69 0.52 -10.82
N MET A 126 -15.70 0.43 -11.70
CA MET A 126 -14.78 1.52 -12.04
C MET A 126 -15.18 2.11 -13.38
N VAL A 127 -15.88 3.24 -13.36
CA VAL A 127 -16.22 4.00 -14.57
C VAL A 127 -15.12 5.02 -14.81
N GLU A 128 -14.45 4.92 -15.95
CA GLU A 128 -13.46 5.90 -16.36
C GLU A 128 -14.17 7.16 -16.88
N PRO A 129 -13.99 8.33 -16.24
CA PRO A 129 -14.55 9.57 -16.73
C PRO A 129 -13.86 9.99 -18.04
N PRO A 130 -14.59 10.64 -18.96
CA PRO A 130 -14.03 11.03 -20.25
C PRO A 130 -12.96 12.14 -20.06
N PRO A 131 -11.97 12.25 -20.97
CA PRO A 131 -10.84 13.17 -20.80
C PRO A 131 -11.23 14.67 -20.70
N ASP A 132 -12.35 15.04 -21.30
CA ASP A 132 -12.94 16.39 -21.26
C ASP A 132 -13.52 16.76 -19.88
N ALA A 133 -13.73 15.78 -18.99
CA ALA A 133 -14.14 16.02 -17.62
C ALA A 133 -13.02 16.55 -16.71
N LEU A 134 -11.77 16.60 -17.20
CA LEU A 134 -10.63 17.11 -16.46
C LEU A 134 -10.47 18.63 -16.63
N PRO A 135 -10.04 19.36 -15.58
CA PRO A 135 -9.76 18.89 -14.23
C PRO A 135 -11.03 18.75 -13.38
N PHE A 136 -11.09 17.70 -12.54
CA PHE A 136 -12.21 17.44 -11.65
C PHE A 136 -12.37 18.52 -10.58
N SER A 137 -13.58 19.03 -10.40
CA SER A 137 -13.91 19.90 -9.28
C SER A 137 -14.12 19.07 -8.01
N PRO A 138 -13.54 19.47 -6.86
CA PRO A 138 -13.76 18.79 -5.60
C PRO A 138 -15.24 18.87 -5.20
N ALA A 139 -15.82 17.75 -4.80
CA ALA A 139 -17.17 17.73 -4.27
C ALA A 139 -17.26 18.59 -2.99
N PRO A 140 -18.40 19.27 -2.74
CA PRO A 140 -18.57 20.03 -1.51
C PRO A 140 -18.50 19.11 -0.30
N ILE A 141 -17.83 19.56 0.76
CA ILE A 141 -17.73 18.81 2.02
C ILE A 141 -19.08 18.92 2.74
N THR A 142 -19.94 17.94 2.52
CA THR A 142 -21.25 17.85 3.19
C THR A 142 -21.19 16.86 4.36
N VAL A 143 -22.13 17.02 5.30
CA VAL A 143 -22.31 16.04 6.41
C VAL A 143 -22.63 14.65 5.86
N THR A 144 -23.36 14.55 4.75
CA THR A 144 -23.68 13.27 4.10
C THR A 144 -22.45 12.60 3.50
N LEU A 145 -21.56 13.36 2.85
CA LEU A 145 -20.29 12.85 2.35
C LEU A 145 -19.42 12.34 3.49
N LEU A 146 -19.29 13.15 4.55
CA LEU A 146 -18.50 12.77 5.72
C LEU A 146 -19.07 11.52 6.41
N GLY A 147 -20.39 11.47 6.63
CA GLY A 147 -21.06 10.33 7.22
C GLY A 147 -20.89 9.05 6.39
N THR A 148 -21.00 9.16 5.06
CA THR A 148 -20.80 8.02 4.14
C THR A 148 -19.34 7.55 4.15
N ALA A 149 -18.38 8.48 4.15
CA ALA A 149 -16.96 8.14 4.24
C ALA A 149 -16.60 7.46 5.57
N MET A 150 -17.11 7.98 6.69
CA MET A 150 -16.93 7.39 8.01
C MET A 150 -17.57 5.99 8.10
N LEU A 151 -18.78 5.82 7.58
CA LEU A 151 -19.44 4.51 7.56
C LEU A 151 -18.63 3.49 6.75
N ARG A 152 -18.18 3.86 5.55
CA ARG A 152 -17.31 3.00 4.72
C ARG A 152 -16.01 2.65 5.44
N PHE A 153 -15.38 3.61 6.09
CA PHE A 153 -14.18 3.39 6.88
C PHE A 153 -14.41 2.38 8.02
N LEU A 154 -15.48 2.57 8.82
CA LEU A 154 -15.81 1.68 9.93
C LEU A 154 -16.11 0.25 9.45
N ILE A 155 -16.91 0.11 8.39
CA ILE A 155 -17.19 -1.20 7.78
C ILE A 155 -15.88 -1.84 7.31
N GLY A 156 -15.02 -1.07 6.62
CA GLY A 156 -13.71 -1.54 6.17
C GLY A 156 -12.83 -2.03 7.31
N VAL A 157 -12.77 -1.30 8.43
CA VAL A 157 -12.02 -1.71 9.63
C VAL A 157 -12.55 -3.01 10.21
N ILE A 158 -13.88 -3.15 10.34
CA ILE A 158 -14.50 -4.37 10.86
C ILE A 158 -14.14 -5.57 9.97
N VAL A 159 -14.32 -5.44 8.66
CA VAL A 159 -13.98 -6.50 7.70
C VAL A 159 -12.50 -6.86 7.78
N LEU A 160 -11.61 -5.87 7.85
CA LEU A 160 -10.16 -6.07 7.97
C LEU A 160 -9.79 -6.83 9.25
N LEU A 161 -10.39 -6.48 10.39
CA LEU A 161 -10.12 -7.17 11.66
C LEU A 161 -10.62 -8.61 11.65
N LEU A 162 -11.79 -8.87 11.08
CA LEU A 162 -12.34 -10.21 10.92
C LEU A 162 -11.46 -11.06 10.00
N LEU A 163 -11.07 -10.51 8.84
CA LEU A 163 -10.18 -11.20 7.91
C LEU A 163 -8.82 -11.49 8.55
N ARG A 164 -8.24 -10.52 9.27
CA ARG A 164 -6.98 -10.72 10.01
C ARG A 164 -7.10 -11.86 11.03
N ALA A 165 -8.20 -11.92 11.78
CA ALA A 165 -8.43 -12.98 12.75
C ALA A 165 -8.59 -14.36 12.08
N ALA A 166 -9.32 -14.43 10.96
CA ALA A 166 -9.51 -15.64 10.18
C ALA A 166 -8.18 -16.12 9.55
N MET A 167 -7.47 -15.23 8.86
CA MET A 167 -6.20 -15.55 8.21
C MET A 167 -5.16 -16.01 9.20
N LYS A 168 -5.07 -15.41 10.40
CA LYS A 168 -4.14 -15.89 11.44
C LYS A 168 -4.41 -17.34 11.86
N LYS A 169 -5.68 -17.76 11.90
CA LYS A 169 -6.07 -19.14 12.22
C LYS A 169 -5.80 -20.12 11.08
N ILE A 170 -5.74 -19.65 9.84
CA ILE A 170 -5.55 -20.48 8.64
C ILE A 170 -4.06 -20.57 8.27
N SER A 171 -3.38 -19.43 8.19
CA SER A 171 -2.00 -19.34 7.67
C SER A 171 -0.98 -20.04 8.58
N ILE A 172 -1.13 -19.95 9.91
CA ILE A 172 -0.16 -20.55 10.83
C ILE A 172 -0.17 -22.09 10.75
N PRO A 173 -1.32 -22.79 10.87
CA PRO A 173 -1.35 -24.24 10.68
C PRO A 173 -0.92 -24.69 9.29
N LEU A 174 -1.24 -23.90 8.26
CA LEU A 174 -0.82 -24.21 6.89
C LEU A 174 0.71 -24.13 6.76
N ALA A 175 1.34 -23.08 7.29
CA ALA A 175 2.79 -22.95 7.30
C ALA A 175 3.46 -24.09 8.08
N CYS A 176 2.96 -24.42 9.28
CA CYS A 176 3.41 -25.59 10.04
C CYS A 176 3.38 -26.87 9.18
N LYS A 177 2.27 -27.11 8.46
CA LYS A 177 2.10 -28.30 7.63
C LYS A 177 3.03 -28.34 6.43
N VAL A 178 3.22 -27.20 5.76
CA VAL A 178 4.10 -27.07 4.58
C VAL A 178 5.56 -27.28 4.97
N PHE A 179 5.99 -26.76 6.12
CA PHE A 179 7.38 -26.88 6.59
C PHE A 179 7.62 -28.08 7.52
N GLY A 180 6.62 -28.93 7.74
CA GLY A 180 6.75 -30.12 8.60
C GLY A 180 7.03 -29.81 10.08
N ILE A 181 6.62 -28.63 10.56
CA ILE A 181 6.86 -28.17 11.93
C ILE A 181 5.71 -28.64 12.83
N PRO A 182 5.99 -29.25 14.00
CA PRO A 182 4.95 -29.61 14.97
C PRO A 182 4.18 -28.37 15.43
N CYS A 183 2.87 -28.37 15.22
CA CYS A 183 2.02 -27.21 15.49
C CYS A 183 1.35 -27.26 16.89
N ASP A 184 1.83 -28.14 17.78
CA ASP A 184 1.29 -28.35 19.13
C ASP A 184 1.40 -27.08 20.00
N ASP A 185 2.41 -26.24 19.73
CA ASP A 185 2.57 -24.93 20.36
C ASP A 185 2.75 -23.83 19.29
N ILE A 186 1.64 -23.17 18.96
CA ILE A 186 1.58 -22.06 17.99
C ILE A 186 2.57 -20.93 18.37
N ARG A 187 2.86 -20.72 19.67
CA ARG A 187 3.83 -19.70 20.10
C ARG A 187 5.26 -20.10 19.74
N LYS A 188 5.62 -21.38 19.88
CA LYS A 188 6.95 -21.89 19.48
C LYS A 188 7.09 -22.00 17.97
N ALA A 189 6.04 -22.38 17.26
CA ALA A 189 6.05 -22.45 15.80
C ALA A 189 6.36 -21.08 15.19
N ARG A 190 5.74 -20.01 15.72
CA ARG A 190 5.93 -18.62 15.26
C ARG A 190 7.31 -18.03 15.56
N GLN A 191 8.14 -18.69 16.37
CA GLN A 191 9.53 -18.28 16.61
C GLN A 191 10.47 -18.75 15.49
N ARG A 192 10.00 -19.62 14.59
CA ARG A 192 10.76 -20.05 13.42
C ARG A 192 10.45 -19.11 12.26
N MET A 193 11.51 -18.72 11.53
CA MET A 193 11.39 -17.84 10.36
C MET A 193 10.44 -18.39 9.29
N GLU A 194 10.25 -19.70 9.18
CA GLU A 194 9.39 -20.28 8.14
C GLU A 194 7.88 -20.11 8.40
N VAL A 195 7.48 -19.79 9.63
CA VAL A 195 6.06 -19.76 10.07
C VAL A 195 5.58 -18.35 10.43
N GLU A 196 6.47 -17.40 10.63
CA GLU A 196 6.12 -16.01 10.98
C GLU A 196 5.45 -15.26 9.83
#